data_AF-A0A7X7F925-F1
#
_entry.id   AF-A0A7X7F925-F1
#
_cell.length_a   1.000
_cell.length_b   1.000
_cell.length_c   1.000
_cell.angle_alpha   90.00
_cell.angle_beta   90.00
_cell.angle_gamma   90.00
#
_symmetry.space_group_name_H-M   'P 1'
#
loop_
_entity.id
_entity.type
_entity.pdbx_description
1 polymer ?
#
loop_
_entity_poly.entity_id
_entity_poly.type
_entity_poly.pdbx_seq_one_letter_code
_entity_poly.pdbx_strand_id
1 'polypeptide(L)'
;FASLFFESYTPSQTRLITPSLDMGLDRSLLELRFWHYMKGWYWNGVTDQDELRVFWKGSGQTEWTLLATYATNTPSWTQRTLALPTNSRYAQIAFEGTAKYGFGVCIDDVIVARMTPRMRWDSTHFSADQIVDGQAANGEDPDADAIPNLLEYAWALDPLAASASGKPGGGVLDDYLTLTYRQNKQATDLDFAAEACADLESATWTTNAISEIARADSNAWWQVTERHDVPVSQAPRRFMRLRVEDQQ
;
A
#
# COMPACT_ATOMS: atom_id res chain seq x y z
N PHE A 1 22.37 -14.26 5.99
CA PHE A 1 22.09 -15.69 5.83
C PHE A 1 21.98 -16.41 7.18
N ALA A 2 20.86 -17.08 7.44
CA ALA A 2 20.71 -18.05 8.53
C ALA A 2 20.11 -19.37 7.98
N SER A 3 20.59 -20.51 8.50
CA SER A 3 20.13 -21.85 8.10
C SER A 3 19.68 -22.65 9.32
N LEU A 4 18.51 -23.27 9.20
CA LEU A 4 17.89 -24.13 10.19
C LEU A 4 17.84 -25.54 9.59
N PHE A 5 18.84 -26.36 9.90
CA PHE A 5 19.02 -27.70 9.35
C PHE A 5 19.33 -28.71 10.45
N PHE A 6 18.75 -29.90 10.33
CA PHE A 6 19.05 -31.03 11.20
C PHE A 6 18.84 -32.35 10.44
N GLU A 7 19.87 -33.19 10.41
CA GLU A 7 19.88 -34.46 9.67
C GLU A 7 19.24 -35.58 10.51
N SER A 8 17.90 -35.61 10.56
CA SER A 8 17.16 -36.63 11.30
C SER A 8 15.78 -36.91 10.73
N TYR A 9 15.33 -38.17 10.84
CA TYR A 9 13.95 -38.59 10.55
C TYR A 9 12.95 -38.14 11.61
N THR A 10 13.41 -37.76 12.80
CA THR A 10 12.54 -37.21 13.85
C THR A 10 12.40 -35.71 13.63
N PRO A 11 11.17 -35.16 13.53
CA PRO A 11 11.00 -33.74 13.37
C PRO A 11 11.67 -32.96 14.49
N SER A 12 12.56 -32.04 14.13
CA SER A 12 13.20 -31.13 15.08
C SER A 12 12.80 -29.70 14.76
N GLN A 13 12.50 -28.93 15.80
CA GLN A 13 12.07 -27.53 15.66
C GLN A 13 13.17 -26.62 16.20
N THR A 14 13.52 -25.61 15.41
CA THR A 14 14.45 -24.56 15.84
C THR A 14 13.83 -23.20 15.53
N ARG A 15 13.89 -22.27 16.49
CA ARG A 15 13.42 -20.90 16.32
C ARG A 15 14.58 -19.92 16.31
N LEU A 16 14.64 -19.08 15.29
CA LEU A 16 15.39 -17.83 15.30
C LEU A 16 14.44 -16.70 15.70
N ILE A 17 14.75 -16.01 16.80
CA ILE A 17 13.90 -14.94 17.33
C ILE A 17 14.67 -13.62 17.25
N THR A 18 14.05 -12.59 16.71
CA THR A 18 14.66 -11.24 16.67
C THR A 18 14.81 -10.66 18.07
N PRO A 19 15.69 -9.65 18.25
CA PRO A 19 15.56 -8.72 19.37
C PRO A 19 14.16 -8.10 19.40
N SER A 20 13.82 -7.46 20.52
CA SER A 20 12.63 -6.61 20.56
C SER A 20 12.85 -5.40 19.63
N LEU A 21 11.99 -5.27 18.63
CA LEU A 21 12.02 -4.20 17.63
C LEU A 21 11.04 -3.10 18.04
N ASP A 22 11.44 -1.84 17.92
CA ASP A 22 10.50 -0.70 17.97
C ASP A 22 9.85 -0.54 16.60
N MET A 23 8.55 -0.83 16.52
CA MET A 23 7.75 -0.71 15.31
C MET A 23 7.26 0.73 15.09
N GLY A 24 7.61 1.68 15.96
CA GLY A 24 7.18 3.07 15.85
C GLY A 24 5.71 3.30 16.21
N LEU A 25 5.25 4.53 15.98
CA LEU A 25 3.88 4.93 16.35
C LEU A 25 2.86 4.53 15.29
N ASP A 26 3.12 4.86 14.03
CA ASP A 26 2.30 4.45 12.90
C ASP A 26 2.81 3.13 12.31
N ARG A 27 2.10 2.06 12.67
CA ARG A 27 2.43 0.67 12.32
C ARG A 27 1.47 0.12 11.27
N SER A 28 0.50 0.92 10.85
CA SER A 28 -0.57 0.45 9.99
C SER A 28 -0.01 -0.09 8.68
N LEU A 29 1.05 0.52 8.15
CA LEU A 29 1.72 0.22 6.88
C LEU A 29 2.99 -0.64 7.00
N LEU A 30 3.25 -1.26 8.16
CA LEU A 30 4.43 -2.11 8.31
C LEU A 30 4.20 -3.52 7.79
N GLU A 31 5.23 -4.04 7.14
CA GLU A 31 5.30 -5.41 6.66
C GLU A 31 6.67 -6.02 6.90
N LEU A 32 6.71 -7.33 7.04
CA LEU A 32 7.93 -8.11 7.08
C LEU A 32 8.25 -8.59 5.66
N ARG A 33 9.43 -8.25 5.15
CA ARG A 33 10.00 -8.83 3.93
C ARG A 33 11.20 -9.68 4.27
N PHE A 34 11.34 -10.84 3.63
CA PHE A 34 12.51 -11.70 3.76
C PHE A 34 12.64 -12.61 2.55
N TRP A 35 13.85 -13.01 2.22
CA TRP A 35 14.11 -14.05 1.23
C TRP A 35 14.08 -15.42 1.89
N HIS A 36 13.49 -16.39 1.19
CA HIS A 36 13.30 -17.75 1.68
C HIS A 36 13.71 -18.79 0.63
N TYR A 37 14.44 -19.81 1.07
CA TYR A 37 14.80 -21.00 0.28
C TYR A 37 14.57 -22.25 1.13
N MET A 38 13.92 -23.25 0.54
CA MET A 38 13.61 -24.51 1.23
C MET A 38 13.37 -25.61 0.20
N LYS A 39 14.43 -26.34 -0.15
CA LYS A 39 14.37 -27.42 -1.13
C LYS A 39 13.98 -28.74 -0.44
N GLY A 40 12.98 -29.43 -0.97
CA GLY A 40 12.62 -30.78 -0.56
C GLY A 40 13.64 -31.82 -1.08
N TRP A 41 13.80 -32.91 -0.34
CA TRP A 41 14.54 -34.08 -0.80
C TRP A 41 13.57 -35.05 -1.46
N TYR A 42 13.93 -35.59 -2.63
CA TYR A 42 13.10 -36.52 -3.38
C TYR A 42 13.84 -37.83 -3.61
N TRP A 43 13.19 -38.93 -3.25
CA TRP A 43 13.69 -40.28 -3.50
C TRP A 43 12.53 -41.26 -3.68
N ASN A 44 12.61 -42.06 -4.75
CA ASN A 44 11.69 -43.18 -4.99
C ASN A 44 10.19 -42.82 -4.86
N GLY A 45 9.77 -41.68 -5.42
CA GLY A 45 8.37 -41.23 -5.37
C GLY A 45 7.94 -40.54 -4.08
N VAL A 46 8.83 -40.43 -3.08
CA VAL A 46 8.56 -39.77 -1.81
C VAL A 46 9.33 -38.44 -1.74
N THR A 47 8.68 -37.41 -1.23
CA THR A 47 9.31 -36.10 -0.97
C THR A 47 9.34 -35.84 0.52
N ASP A 48 10.53 -35.63 1.05
CA ASP A 48 10.76 -35.13 2.40
C ASP A 48 10.87 -33.61 2.35
N GLN A 49 9.96 -32.94 3.05
CA GLN A 49 9.73 -31.51 2.94
C GLN A 49 9.77 -30.86 4.32
N ASP A 50 10.78 -30.03 4.54
CA ASP A 50 10.86 -29.18 5.73
C ASP A 50 9.75 -28.12 5.71
N GLU A 51 9.51 -27.49 6.86
CA GLU A 51 8.51 -26.42 7.00
C GLU A 51 9.11 -25.17 7.65
N LEU A 52 8.68 -24.01 7.17
CA LEU A 52 8.91 -22.72 7.82
C LEU A 52 7.58 -22.19 8.37
N ARG A 53 7.57 -21.79 9.65
CA ARG A 53 6.52 -20.95 10.23
C ARG A 53 7.09 -19.61 10.66
N VAL A 54 6.33 -18.54 10.42
CA VAL A 54 6.69 -17.19 10.84
C VAL A 54 5.70 -16.74 11.90
N PHE A 55 6.20 -16.25 13.02
CA PHE A 55 5.40 -15.81 14.16
C PHE A 55 5.72 -14.38 14.55
N TRP A 56 4.76 -13.74 15.22
CA TRP A 56 4.87 -12.42 15.81
C TRP A 56 4.43 -12.46 17.27
N LYS A 57 5.08 -11.68 18.12
CA LYS A 57 4.67 -11.49 19.51
C LYS A 57 4.90 -10.07 19.96
N GLY A 58 3.83 -9.39 20.34
CA GLY A 58 3.87 -8.06 20.92
C GLY A 58 4.40 -8.04 22.35
N SER A 59 4.91 -6.91 22.79
CA SER A 59 5.35 -6.70 24.17
C SER A 59 4.20 -6.93 25.14
N GLY A 60 4.46 -7.72 26.18
CA GLY A 60 3.48 -8.11 27.20
C GLY A 60 2.56 -9.27 26.80
N GLN A 61 2.63 -9.77 25.56
CA GLN A 61 1.92 -10.99 25.18
C GLN A 61 2.69 -12.24 25.61
N THR A 62 1.95 -13.27 26.02
CA THR A 62 2.51 -14.58 26.37
C THR A 62 2.56 -15.52 25.16
N GLU A 63 1.55 -15.43 24.29
CA GLU A 63 1.38 -16.29 23.12
C GLU A 63 1.98 -15.70 21.84
N TRP A 64 2.46 -16.58 20.97
CA TRP A 64 2.88 -16.23 19.62
C TRP A 64 1.70 -16.25 18.65
N THR A 65 1.58 -15.21 17.84
CA THR A 65 0.64 -15.17 16.71
C THR A 65 1.32 -15.75 15.48
N LEU A 66 0.75 -16.81 14.88
CA LEU A 66 1.24 -17.35 13.61
C LEU A 66 0.87 -16.39 12.47
N LEU A 67 1.85 -15.93 11.71
CA LEU A 67 1.66 -15.08 10.54
C LEU A 67 1.53 -15.90 9.26
N ALA A 68 2.38 -16.92 9.09
CA ALA A 68 2.40 -17.74 7.87
C ALA A 68 3.00 -19.13 8.11
N THR A 69 2.57 -20.09 7.28
CA THR A 69 3.18 -21.42 7.16
C THR A 69 3.58 -21.66 5.71
N TYR A 70 4.82 -22.08 5.49
CA TYR A 70 5.34 -22.54 4.21
C TYR A 70 5.73 -24.01 4.36
N ALA A 71 5.03 -24.89 3.66
CA ALA A 71 5.23 -26.34 3.71
C ALA A 71 5.46 -26.95 2.32
N THR A 72 5.75 -26.11 1.32
CA THR A 72 5.94 -26.53 -0.07
C THR A 72 7.37 -26.29 -0.53
N ASN A 73 7.83 -27.14 -1.46
CA ASN A 73 9.15 -27.05 -2.05
C ASN A 73 9.38 -25.66 -2.67
N THR A 74 10.40 -24.96 -2.18
CA THR A 74 10.82 -23.63 -2.62
C THR A 74 12.31 -23.69 -3.02
N PRO A 75 12.64 -24.30 -4.19
CA PRO A 75 14.01 -24.61 -4.59
C PRO A 75 14.75 -23.42 -5.23
N SER A 76 14.15 -22.24 -5.18
CA SER A 76 14.72 -20.96 -5.62
C SER A 76 14.43 -19.92 -4.55
N TRP A 77 15.39 -19.02 -4.31
CA TRP A 77 15.18 -17.89 -3.41
C TRP A 77 13.92 -17.13 -3.83
N THR A 78 12.97 -17.06 -2.91
CA THR A 78 11.67 -16.43 -3.11
C THR A 78 11.45 -15.40 -2.02
N GLN A 79 11.20 -14.15 -2.39
CA GLN A 79 10.86 -13.13 -1.41
C GLN A 79 9.46 -13.38 -0.85
N ARG A 80 9.31 -13.24 0.47
CA ARG A 80 8.05 -13.33 1.20
C ARG A 80 7.74 -11.96 1.79
N THR A 81 6.48 -11.55 1.70
CA THR A 81 5.96 -10.32 2.30
C THR A 81 4.77 -10.67 3.18
N LEU A 82 4.79 -10.22 4.44
CA LEU A 82 3.74 -10.48 5.43
C LEU A 82 3.33 -9.19 6.13
N ALA A 83 2.02 -8.90 6.16
CA ALA A 83 1.49 -7.83 7.00
C ALA A 83 1.78 -8.11 8.48
N LEU A 84 2.15 -7.07 9.23
CA LEU A 84 2.45 -7.19 10.65
C LEU A 84 1.27 -6.74 11.52
N PRO A 85 1.00 -7.40 12.66
CA PRO A 85 0.01 -6.93 13.62
C PRO A 85 0.30 -5.51 14.13
N THR A 86 -0.75 -4.71 14.25
CA THR A 86 -0.69 -3.28 14.60
C THR A 86 -1.11 -3.00 16.04
N ASN A 87 -1.10 -4.00 16.91
CA ASN A 87 -1.55 -3.90 18.31
C ASN A 87 -0.42 -3.81 19.35
N SER A 88 0.86 -3.78 18.94
CA SER A 88 1.97 -3.49 19.84
C SER A 88 3.05 -2.62 19.18
N ARG A 89 3.67 -1.72 19.96
CA ARG A 89 4.79 -0.89 19.51
C ARG A 89 6.11 -1.66 19.53
N TYR A 90 6.35 -2.41 20.60
CA TYR A 90 7.53 -3.25 20.72
C TYR A 90 7.13 -4.69 20.42
N ALA A 91 7.83 -5.37 19.52
CA ALA A 91 7.49 -6.74 19.17
C ALA A 91 8.72 -7.56 18.76
N GLN A 92 8.57 -8.88 18.78
CA GLN A 92 9.54 -9.83 18.26
C GLN A 92 8.93 -10.62 17.11
N ILE A 93 9.78 -11.02 16.17
CA ILE A 93 9.42 -11.92 15.07
C ILE A 93 10.23 -13.20 15.26
N ALA A 94 9.59 -14.35 15.04
CA ALA A 94 10.26 -15.63 15.10
C ALA A 94 10.09 -16.40 13.79
N PHE A 95 11.19 -17.00 13.32
CA PHE A 95 11.21 -17.94 12.21
C PHE A 95 11.47 -19.33 12.79
N GLU A 96 10.49 -20.21 12.69
CA GLU A 96 10.57 -21.60 13.14
C GLU A 96 10.79 -22.52 11.94
N GLY A 97 11.95 -23.15 11.87
CA GLY A 97 12.20 -24.25 10.95
C GLY A 97 11.84 -25.58 11.60
N THR A 98 11.03 -26.39 10.95
CA THR A 98 10.80 -27.79 11.31
C THR A 98 11.53 -28.67 10.27
N ALA A 99 12.63 -29.30 10.68
CA ALA A 99 13.34 -30.25 9.82
C ALA A 99 12.54 -31.55 9.73
N LYS A 100 12.29 -32.02 8.51
CA LYS A 100 11.59 -33.25 8.14
C LYS A 100 12.38 -33.96 7.02
N TYR A 101 13.69 -34.01 7.16
CA TYR A 101 14.63 -34.65 6.22
C TYR A 101 14.74 -33.99 4.83
N GLY A 102 14.31 -32.72 4.69
CA GLY A 102 14.61 -31.90 3.52
C GLY A 102 16.03 -31.33 3.53
N PHE A 103 16.31 -30.38 2.63
CA PHE A 103 17.62 -29.71 2.54
C PHE A 103 17.79 -28.50 3.50
N GLY A 104 16.89 -28.35 4.47
CA GLY A 104 16.88 -27.26 5.44
C GLY A 104 16.07 -26.05 5.00
N VAL A 105 15.78 -25.20 5.98
CA VAL A 105 15.16 -23.88 5.78
C VAL A 105 16.23 -22.81 5.83
N CYS A 106 16.31 -21.98 4.80
CA CYS A 106 17.22 -20.85 4.72
C CYS A 106 16.43 -19.55 4.57
N ILE A 107 16.83 -18.53 5.34
CA ILE A 107 16.29 -17.17 5.22
C ILE A 107 17.41 -16.14 5.09
N ASP A 108 17.13 -15.05 4.40
CA ASP A 108 18.03 -13.91 4.29
C ASP A 108 17.30 -12.58 4.11
N ASP A 109 18.05 -11.47 4.20
CA ASP A 109 17.57 -10.11 3.89
C ASP A 109 16.24 -9.78 4.59
N VAL A 110 16.18 -10.14 5.87
CA VAL A 110 15.02 -9.91 6.73
C VAL A 110 14.93 -8.42 7.06
N ILE A 111 13.85 -7.77 6.65
CA ILE A 111 13.59 -6.37 6.90
C ILE A 111 12.13 -6.16 7.32
N VAL A 112 11.93 -5.30 8.32
CA VAL A 112 10.61 -4.69 8.55
C VAL A 112 10.59 -3.41 7.73
N ALA A 113 9.80 -3.45 6.65
CA ALA A 113 9.66 -2.35 5.72
C ALA A 113 8.33 -1.64 5.92
N ARG A 114 8.27 -0.39 5.46
CA ARG A 114 7.04 0.38 5.40
C ARG A 114 6.54 0.38 3.96
N MET A 115 5.30 -0.03 3.78
CA MET A 115 4.58 0.09 2.51
C MET A 115 4.15 1.56 2.34
N THR A 116 4.24 2.11 1.12
CA THR A 116 3.63 3.42 0.86
C THR A 116 2.11 3.26 0.84
N PRO A 117 1.34 4.30 1.20
CA PRO A 117 -0.10 4.27 1.04
C PRO A 117 -0.53 3.87 -0.38
N ARG A 118 0.22 4.30 -1.40
CA ARG A 118 0.01 3.87 -2.77
C ARG A 118 0.18 2.37 -3.01
N MET A 119 1.28 1.76 -2.55
CA MET A 119 1.51 0.31 -2.69
C MET A 119 0.42 -0.52 -2.02
N ARG A 120 -0.17 -0.03 -0.92
CA ARG A 120 -1.33 -0.68 -0.29
C ARG A 120 -2.50 -0.71 -1.26
N TRP A 121 -2.83 0.45 -1.81
CA TRP A 121 -3.97 0.59 -2.73
C TRP A 121 -3.79 -0.35 -3.93
N ASP A 122 -2.59 -0.41 -4.51
CA ASP A 122 -2.29 -1.34 -5.61
C ASP A 122 -2.60 -2.80 -5.20
N SER A 123 -2.11 -3.24 -4.04
CA SER A 123 -2.32 -4.62 -3.56
C SER A 123 -3.77 -4.96 -3.19
N THR A 124 -4.63 -3.95 -2.97
CA THR A 124 -6.06 -4.15 -2.67
C THR A 124 -6.94 -4.16 -3.91
N HIS A 125 -6.50 -3.54 -5.00
CA HIS A 125 -7.28 -3.44 -6.24
C HIS A 125 -6.78 -4.39 -7.34
N PHE A 126 -5.48 -4.69 -7.36
CA PHE A 126 -4.86 -5.52 -8.40
C PHE A 126 -4.33 -6.84 -7.84
N SER A 127 -4.43 -7.90 -8.64
CA SER A 127 -3.71 -9.14 -8.37
C SER A 127 -2.20 -8.96 -8.57
N ALA A 128 -1.40 -9.88 -8.00
CA ALA A 128 0.06 -9.84 -8.13
C ALA A 128 0.51 -9.85 -9.61
N ASP A 129 -0.15 -10.64 -10.46
CA ASP A 129 0.16 -10.72 -11.88
C ASP A 129 -0.16 -9.40 -12.60
N GLN A 130 -1.29 -8.76 -12.28
CA GLN A 130 -1.65 -7.45 -12.85
C GLN A 130 -0.67 -6.34 -12.46
N ILE A 131 -0.16 -6.38 -11.22
CA ILE A 131 0.88 -5.45 -10.76
C ILE A 131 2.18 -5.67 -11.55
N VAL A 132 2.58 -6.94 -11.74
CA VAL A 132 3.78 -7.31 -12.51
C VAL A 132 3.66 -6.94 -13.99
N ASP A 133 2.48 -7.11 -14.58
CA ASP A 133 2.17 -6.73 -15.96
C ASP A 133 2.05 -5.22 -16.16
N GLY A 134 2.16 -4.44 -15.07
CA GLY A 134 2.18 -2.97 -15.12
C GLY A 134 0.80 -2.31 -15.11
N GLN A 135 -0.30 -3.07 -15.03
CA GLN A 135 -1.67 -2.51 -15.07
C GLN A 135 -1.95 -1.54 -13.93
N ALA A 136 -1.25 -1.67 -12.80
CA ALA A 136 -1.39 -0.76 -11.66
C ALA A 136 -0.60 0.55 -11.83
N ALA A 137 0.19 0.76 -12.89
CA ALA A 137 1.03 1.96 -12.99
C ALA A 137 0.21 3.26 -13.07
N ASN A 138 0.76 4.37 -12.55
CA ASN A 138 0.06 5.65 -12.35
C ASN A 138 -0.71 6.19 -13.57
N GLY A 139 -0.17 5.96 -14.78
CA GLY A 139 -0.73 6.47 -16.03
C GLY A 139 -1.61 5.48 -16.78
N GLU A 140 -1.75 4.26 -16.28
CA GLU A 140 -2.60 3.24 -16.89
C GLU A 140 -4.06 3.47 -16.53
N ASP A 141 -4.93 3.04 -17.44
CA ASP A 141 -6.39 3.11 -17.37
C ASP A 141 -6.95 1.74 -17.75
N PRO A 142 -6.96 0.76 -16.81
CA PRO A 142 -7.33 -0.62 -17.10
C PRO A 142 -8.80 -0.82 -17.46
N ASP A 143 -9.68 0.08 -17.04
CA ASP A 143 -11.13 0.03 -17.29
C ASP A 143 -11.61 0.94 -18.43
N ALA A 144 -10.71 1.75 -18.99
CA ALA A 144 -10.88 2.58 -20.17
C ALA A 144 -11.92 3.71 -20.02
N ASP A 145 -11.97 4.34 -18.84
CA ASP A 145 -12.91 5.44 -18.54
C ASP A 145 -12.27 6.86 -18.58
N ALA A 146 -11.01 6.90 -19.04
CA ALA A 146 -10.14 8.07 -19.11
C ALA A 146 -9.76 8.67 -17.75
N ILE A 147 -9.77 7.87 -16.68
CA ILE A 147 -9.18 8.21 -15.39
C ILE A 147 -7.97 7.29 -15.15
N PRO A 148 -6.75 7.82 -15.17
CA PRO A 148 -5.57 7.01 -14.87
C PRO A 148 -5.52 6.63 -13.38
N ASN A 149 -4.86 5.52 -13.06
CA ASN A 149 -4.76 4.95 -11.71
C ASN A 149 -4.35 5.94 -10.62
N LEU A 150 -3.50 6.93 -10.93
CA LEU A 150 -3.13 7.97 -9.96
C LEU A 150 -4.35 8.79 -9.51
N LEU A 151 -5.25 9.12 -10.43
CA LEU A 151 -6.45 9.89 -10.13
C LEU A 151 -7.54 9.00 -9.52
N GLU A 152 -7.65 7.74 -9.95
CA GLU A 152 -8.48 6.73 -9.29
C GLU A 152 -8.12 6.61 -7.80
N TYR A 153 -6.82 6.49 -7.52
CA TYR A 153 -6.27 6.46 -6.18
C TYR A 153 -6.59 7.75 -5.41
N ALA A 154 -6.35 8.92 -6.02
CA ALA A 154 -6.59 10.21 -5.40
C ALA A 154 -8.06 10.44 -5.02
N TRP A 155 -8.99 9.93 -5.82
CA TRP A 155 -10.43 10.18 -5.69
C TRP A 155 -11.20 9.03 -5.04
N ALA A 156 -10.51 7.99 -4.57
CA ALA A 156 -11.08 6.79 -3.97
C ALA A 156 -12.09 6.10 -4.90
N LEU A 157 -11.68 5.90 -6.15
CA LEU A 157 -12.42 5.18 -7.18
C LEU A 157 -11.85 3.76 -7.36
N ASP A 158 -12.52 2.95 -8.17
CA ASP A 158 -12.15 1.55 -8.43
C ASP A 158 -11.54 1.45 -9.83
N PRO A 159 -10.22 1.20 -9.95
CA PRO A 159 -9.49 1.28 -11.22
C PRO A 159 -9.81 0.15 -12.22
N LEU A 160 -10.68 -0.78 -11.82
CA LEU A 160 -11.12 -1.91 -12.64
C LEU A 160 -12.61 -1.78 -13.02
N ALA A 161 -13.26 -0.66 -12.70
CA ALA A 161 -14.70 -0.48 -12.87
C ALA A 161 -15.05 0.93 -13.38
N ALA A 162 -15.15 1.04 -14.71
CA ALA A 162 -15.38 2.30 -15.42
C ALA A 162 -16.51 3.14 -14.81
N SER A 163 -16.18 4.38 -14.41
CA SER A 163 -17.11 5.27 -13.72
C SER A 163 -16.81 6.76 -13.99
N ALA A 164 -17.78 7.44 -14.61
CA ALA A 164 -17.75 8.91 -14.67
C ALA A 164 -18.07 9.60 -13.32
N SER A 165 -18.52 8.85 -12.31
CA SER A 165 -18.91 9.39 -11.01
C SER A 165 -17.69 9.63 -10.12
N GLY A 166 -17.60 10.82 -9.52
CA GLY A 166 -16.51 11.18 -8.61
C GLY A 166 -15.39 12.01 -9.21
N LYS A 167 -15.39 12.23 -10.54
CA LYS A 167 -14.54 13.23 -11.21
C LYS A 167 -14.78 14.62 -10.57
N PRO A 168 -13.74 15.46 -10.42
CA PRO A 168 -13.90 16.83 -9.94
C PRO A 168 -14.92 17.61 -10.76
N GLY A 169 -15.78 18.37 -10.08
CA GLY A 169 -16.83 19.20 -10.68
C GLY A 169 -16.62 20.67 -10.36
N GLY A 170 -16.80 21.53 -11.35
CA GLY A 170 -16.78 22.99 -11.19
C GLY A 170 -18.18 23.59 -11.11
N GLY A 171 -18.29 24.78 -10.55
CA GLY A 171 -19.56 25.53 -10.48
C GLY A 171 -19.36 27.00 -10.13
N VAL A 172 -20.48 27.72 -10.02
CA VAL A 172 -20.52 29.06 -9.44
C VAL A 172 -21.49 29.04 -8.28
N LEU A 173 -21.03 29.48 -7.11
CA LEU A 173 -21.84 29.64 -5.90
C LEU A 173 -21.63 31.04 -5.35
N ASP A 174 -22.73 31.76 -5.10
CA ASP A 174 -22.73 33.11 -4.53
C ASP A 174 -21.76 34.09 -5.23
N ASP A 175 -21.72 34.05 -6.57
CA ASP A 175 -20.85 34.85 -7.44
C ASP A 175 -19.36 34.46 -7.42
N TYR A 176 -18.99 33.27 -6.95
CA TYR A 176 -17.60 32.80 -6.99
C TYR A 176 -17.47 31.45 -7.69
N LEU A 177 -16.35 31.23 -8.39
CA LEU A 177 -16.01 29.91 -8.92
C LEU A 177 -15.73 28.94 -7.78
N THR A 178 -16.29 27.74 -7.90
CA THR A 178 -16.08 26.64 -6.96
C THR A 178 -15.55 25.41 -7.69
N LEU A 179 -14.69 24.65 -7.01
CA LEU A 179 -14.20 23.36 -7.43
C LEU A 179 -14.49 22.35 -6.31
N THR A 180 -15.18 21.28 -6.66
CA THR A 180 -15.58 20.21 -5.75
C THR A 180 -14.94 18.90 -6.19
N TYR A 181 -14.25 18.21 -5.30
CA TYR A 181 -13.56 16.96 -5.61
C TYR A 181 -13.59 15.97 -4.43
N ARG A 182 -13.28 14.71 -4.73
CA ARG A 182 -13.04 13.68 -3.72
C ARG A 182 -11.58 13.68 -3.32
N GLN A 183 -11.30 13.54 -2.03
CA GLN A 183 -9.94 13.34 -1.52
C GLN A 183 -9.91 12.03 -0.72
N ASN A 184 -9.26 11.00 -1.26
CA ASN A 184 -9.09 9.72 -0.60
C ASN A 184 -8.36 9.89 0.74
N LYS A 185 -8.95 9.42 1.85
CA LYS A 185 -8.34 9.54 3.18
C LYS A 185 -7.08 8.70 3.34
N GLN A 186 -6.93 7.65 2.53
CA GLN A 186 -5.75 6.80 2.54
C GLN A 186 -4.64 7.34 1.63
N ALA A 187 -4.90 8.32 0.77
CA ALA A 187 -3.89 8.97 -0.07
C ALA A 187 -3.09 10.02 0.71
N THR A 188 -2.42 9.58 1.78
CA THR A 188 -1.61 10.46 2.64
C THR A 188 -0.22 10.75 2.08
N ASP A 189 0.08 10.24 0.90
CA ASP A 189 1.29 10.47 0.10
C ASP A 189 1.00 11.32 -1.15
N LEU A 190 -0.19 11.94 -1.26
CA LEU A 190 -0.55 12.87 -2.34
C LEU A 190 -0.81 14.29 -1.81
N ASP A 191 -0.34 15.27 -2.58
CA ASP A 191 -0.69 16.67 -2.43
C ASP A 191 -1.85 17.05 -3.36
N PHE A 192 -2.88 17.70 -2.81
CA PHE A 192 -4.01 18.24 -3.54
C PHE A 192 -3.95 19.75 -3.48
N ALA A 193 -4.02 20.41 -4.63
CA ALA A 193 -4.07 21.86 -4.72
C ALA A 193 -5.07 22.31 -5.78
N ALA A 194 -6.15 23.02 -5.39
CA ALA A 194 -6.84 23.82 -6.38
C ALA A 194 -5.98 25.00 -6.79
N GLU A 195 -6.03 25.29 -8.09
CA GLU A 195 -5.32 26.40 -8.68
C GLU A 195 -6.27 27.19 -9.56
N ALA A 196 -6.07 28.49 -9.61
CA ALA A 196 -6.80 29.39 -10.48
C ALA A 196 -5.86 30.13 -11.43
N CYS A 197 -6.35 30.44 -12.63
CA CYS A 197 -5.71 31.35 -13.55
C CYS A 197 -6.71 32.32 -14.18
N ALA A 198 -6.22 33.44 -14.68
CA ALA A 198 -7.03 34.43 -15.40
C ALA A 198 -7.17 34.12 -16.90
N ASP A 199 -6.28 33.29 -17.42
CA ASP A 199 -6.11 33.06 -18.84
C ASP A 199 -5.46 31.68 -19.08
N LEU A 200 -6.05 30.92 -20.02
CA LEU A 200 -5.58 29.60 -20.40
C LEU A 200 -4.43 29.66 -21.42
N GLU A 201 -4.26 30.77 -22.14
CA GLU A 201 -3.16 30.91 -23.09
C GLU A 201 -1.81 31.07 -22.37
N SER A 202 -1.76 31.96 -21.38
CA SER A 202 -0.59 32.11 -20.50
C SER A 202 -0.46 31.01 -19.44
N ALA A 203 -1.57 30.33 -19.08
CA ALA A 203 -1.61 29.21 -18.14
C ALA A 203 -0.85 29.46 -16.81
N THR A 204 -0.91 30.69 -16.30
CA THR A 204 -0.27 31.05 -15.02
C THR A 204 -1.17 30.62 -13.86
N TRP A 205 -1.05 29.35 -13.47
CA TRP A 205 -1.80 28.74 -12.37
C TRP A 205 -1.20 29.11 -11.01
N THR A 206 -2.05 29.50 -10.05
CA THR A 206 -1.61 29.84 -8.69
C THR A 206 -2.62 29.32 -7.66
N THR A 207 -2.15 29.09 -6.43
CA THR A 207 -2.99 28.77 -5.26
C THR A 207 -3.50 30.01 -4.53
N ASN A 208 -3.28 31.21 -5.09
CA ASN A 208 -3.67 32.48 -4.46
C ASN A 208 -5.17 32.68 -4.48
N ALA A 209 -5.70 33.31 -3.43
CA ALA A 209 -7.13 33.64 -3.30
C ALA A 209 -8.01 32.39 -3.49
N ILE A 210 -7.61 31.27 -2.90
CA ILE A 210 -8.40 30.05 -2.85
C ILE A 210 -8.66 29.71 -1.40
N SER A 211 -9.92 29.43 -1.08
CA SER A 211 -10.37 29.05 0.26
C SER A 211 -11.17 27.75 0.20
N GLU A 212 -10.88 26.81 1.10
CA GLU A 212 -11.76 25.67 1.37
C GLU A 212 -13.03 26.18 2.07
N ILE A 213 -14.20 25.94 1.46
CA ILE A 213 -15.49 26.39 1.98
C ILE A 213 -16.36 25.26 2.53
N ALA A 214 -16.05 24.00 2.18
CA ALA A 214 -16.71 22.84 2.75
C ALA A 214 -15.82 21.58 2.69
N ARG A 215 -15.93 20.75 3.72
CA ARG A 215 -15.37 19.40 3.78
C ARG A 215 -16.34 18.47 4.47
N ALA A 216 -16.94 17.56 3.72
CA ALA A 216 -17.89 16.58 4.24
C ALA A 216 -17.27 15.18 4.30
N ASP A 217 -17.52 14.47 5.40
CA ASP A 217 -17.13 13.07 5.54
C ASP A 217 -18.02 12.19 4.66
N SER A 218 -17.43 11.40 3.76
CA SER A 218 -18.14 10.40 2.96
C SER A 218 -17.68 8.97 3.28
N ASN A 219 -17.12 8.72 4.46
CA ASN A 219 -16.47 7.48 4.90
C ASN A 219 -15.02 7.35 4.40
N ALA A 220 -14.78 6.75 3.23
CA ALA A 220 -13.42 6.45 2.76
C ALA A 220 -12.69 7.67 2.14
N TRP A 221 -13.42 8.75 1.87
CA TRP A 221 -12.93 9.98 1.25
C TRP A 221 -13.61 11.20 1.86
N TRP A 222 -12.97 12.35 1.71
CA TRP A 222 -13.59 13.65 1.95
C TRP A 222 -14.21 14.16 0.65
N GLN A 223 -15.39 14.76 0.75
CA GLN A 223 -15.93 15.62 -0.30
C GLN A 223 -15.47 17.05 0.03
N VAL A 224 -14.52 17.59 -0.75
CA VAL A 224 -13.93 18.91 -0.54
C VAL A 224 -14.50 19.88 -1.56
N THR A 225 -14.88 21.07 -1.11
CA THR A 225 -15.27 22.19 -1.97
C THR A 225 -14.39 23.38 -1.66
N GLU A 226 -13.66 23.82 -2.68
CA GLU A 226 -12.84 25.03 -2.63
C GLU A 226 -13.42 26.10 -3.56
N ARG A 227 -13.09 27.35 -3.26
CA ARG A 227 -13.60 28.53 -3.96
C ARG A 227 -12.46 29.45 -4.30
N HIS A 228 -12.48 30.05 -5.48
CA HIS A 228 -11.62 31.18 -5.79
C HIS A 228 -12.28 32.49 -5.30
N ASP A 229 -11.60 33.22 -4.41
CA ASP A 229 -12.11 34.37 -3.66
C ASP A 229 -12.19 35.69 -4.47
N VAL A 230 -12.10 35.59 -5.80
CA VAL A 230 -12.42 36.71 -6.70
C VAL A 230 -13.80 36.48 -7.30
N PRO A 231 -14.75 37.40 -7.09
CA PRO A 231 -16.09 37.25 -7.65
C PRO A 231 -16.05 37.20 -9.18
N VAL A 232 -16.88 36.35 -9.77
CA VAL A 232 -17.04 36.20 -11.22
C VAL A 232 -17.48 37.54 -11.83
N SER A 233 -18.35 38.29 -11.15
CA SER A 233 -18.77 39.63 -11.57
C SER A 233 -17.62 40.65 -11.70
N GLN A 234 -16.52 40.47 -10.96
CA GLN A 234 -15.34 41.34 -10.96
C GLN A 234 -14.20 40.80 -11.84
N ALA A 235 -14.29 39.54 -12.26
CA ALA A 235 -13.27 38.88 -13.06
C ALA A 235 -13.93 37.90 -14.05
N PRO A 236 -14.44 38.40 -15.20
CA PRO A 236 -15.26 37.61 -16.13
C PRO A 236 -14.50 36.47 -16.82
N ARG A 237 -13.17 36.40 -16.68
CA ARG A 237 -12.33 35.29 -17.16
C ARG A 237 -11.50 34.75 -16.00
N ARG A 238 -11.95 33.63 -15.45
CA ARG A 238 -11.24 32.85 -14.43
C ARG A 238 -11.47 31.37 -14.70
N PHE A 239 -10.44 30.58 -14.47
CA PHE A 239 -10.47 29.13 -14.61
C PHE A 239 -9.93 28.52 -13.32
N MET A 240 -10.47 27.37 -12.93
CA MET A 240 -9.97 26.58 -11.81
C MET A 240 -9.63 25.16 -12.27
N ARG A 241 -8.60 24.57 -11.69
CA ARG A 241 -8.26 23.15 -11.85
C ARG A 241 -7.84 22.55 -10.52
N LEU A 242 -7.88 21.23 -10.43
CA LEU A 242 -7.24 20.47 -9.36
C LEU A 242 -5.89 19.96 -9.87
N ARG A 243 -4.82 20.21 -9.12
CA ARG A 243 -3.52 19.55 -9.28
C ARG A 243 -3.40 18.48 -8.19
N VAL A 244 -2.98 17.29 -8.61
CA VAL A 244 -2.68 16.15 -7.73
C VAL A 244 -1.26 15.71 -8.02
N GLU A 245 -0.40 15.66 -7.01
CA GLU A 245 1.00 15.26 -7.14
C GLU A 245 1.41 14.30 -6.03
N ASP A 246 2.36 13.43 -6.34
CA ASP A 246 3.00 12.55 -5.36
C ASP A 246 3.94 13.39 -4.47
N GLN A 247 4.01 13.07 -3.19
CA GLN A 247 4.92 13.72 -2.23
C GLN A 247 6.36 13.17 -2.30
N GLN A 248 6.63 12.18 -3.17
CA GLN A 248 7.93 11.51 -3.32
C GLN A 248 8.88 12.14 -4.35
#